data_AF-W7F6Q0-F1
#
_entry.id   AF-W7F6Q0-F1
#
_cell.length_a   1.000
_cell.length_b   1.000
_cell.length_c   1.000
_cell.angle_alpha   90.00
_cell.angle_beta   90.00
_cell.angle_gamma   90.00
#
_symmetry.space_group_name_H-M   'P 1'
#
loop_
_entity.id
_entity.type
_entity.pdbx_description
1 polymer ?
#
loop_
_entity_poly.entity_id
_entity_poly.type
_entity_poly.pdbx_seq_one_letter_code
_entity_poly.pdbx_strand_id
1 'polypeptide(L)'
;SSHYCPHCIDAKDGPTPTPHTHNIGDSYIQQSIEIPPPLSTRAPTRMTNSPSGPHIIYIVTDTCYPTAQSLEANIGSTHIISVHSTKSAANSRAKKIIYDNDSGCTVDIDKIIEEVKQGMYVGIGIGAKNEKEGCCFARKCEVEGKIVDEDSDSEETSGESGESEFIDATNDGEGE
;
A
#
# COMPACT_ATOMS: atom_id res chain seq x y z
N SER A 1 26.49 -21.12 53.29
CA SER A 1 27.06 -19.84 52.81
C SER A 1 26.03 -19.05 52.07
N SER A 2 25.51 -18.01 52.74
CA SER A 2 24.74 -16.91 52.16
C SER A 2 25.72 -15.78 51.90
N HIS A 3 25.78 -15.23 50.68
CA HIS A 3 26.34 -13.91 50.40
C HIS A 3 25.37 -13.17 49.48
N TYR A 4 24.41 -12.49 50.11
CA TYR A 4 23.84 -11.26 49.58
C TYR A 4 24.91 -10.16 49.70
N CYS A 5 25.00 -9.27 48.71
CA CYS A 5 25.40 -7.89 48.97
C CYS A 5 24.49 -6.93 48.19
N PRO A 6 23.75 -6.06 48.91
CA PRO A 6 22.90 -5.00 48.37
C PRO A 6 23.70 -3.69 48.25
N HIS A 7 23.50 -2.90 47.19
CA HIS A 7 23.63 -1.43 47.21
C HIS A 7 23.19 -0.83 45.85
N CYS A 8 21.91 -0.46 45.80
CA CYS A 8 21.35 0.85 45.41
C CYS A 8 22.04 1.73 44.34
N ILE A 9 21.26 2.20 43.35
CA ILE A 9 20.79 3.60 43.11
C ILE A 9 20.65 3.87 41.59
N ASP A 10 19.43 4.28 41.20
CA ASP A 10 19.04 4.96 39.95
C ASP A 10 20.05 5.98 39.41
N ALA A 11 20.33 5.93 38.10
CA ALA A 11 20.81 7.09 37.35
C ALA A 11 20.44 6.99 35.86
N LYS A 12 19.31 7.61 35.53
CA LYS A 12 19.07 8.55 34.40
C LYS A 12 19.79 8.29 33.07
N ASP A 13 18.98 8.28 32.00
CA ASP A 13 19.29 8.76 30.65
C ASP A 13 20.55 9.66 30.58
N GLY A 14 21.61 9.10 30.02
CA GLY A 14 22.82 9.82 29.64
C GLY A 14 22.88 9.93 28.11
N PRO A 15 23.34 11.07 27.55
CA PRO A 15 23.34 11.31 26.12
C PRO A 15 24.26 10.34 25.37
N THR A 16 23.82 9.96 24.16
CA THR A 16 24.51 9.07 23.21
C THR A 16 26.00 9.44 23.06
N PRO A 17 26.94 8.48 23.15
CA PRO A 17 28.36 8.75 22.91
C PRO A 17 28.59 9.14 21.45
N THR A 18 29.15 10.32 21.22
CA THR A 18 29.72 10.71 19.93
C THR A 18 31.08 10.04 19.75
N PRO A 19 31.46 9.61 18.53
CA PRO A 19 32.73 8.94 18.31
C PRO A 19 33.91 9.92 18.45
N HIS A 20 34.82 9.64 19.37
CA HIS A 20 36.15 10.24 19.43
C HIS A 20 37.00 9.69 18.27
N THR A 21 37.30 10.53 17.28
CA THR A 21 38.31 10.20 16.25
C THR A 21 39.69 10.62 16.75
N HIS A 22 40.54 9.63 17.00
CA HIS A 22 41.97 9.80 17.29
C HIS A 22 42.69 10.10 15.94
N ASN A 23 43.15 11.33 15.73
CA ASN A 23 44.01 11.67 14.59
C ASN A 23 45.47 11.33 14.94
N ILE A 24 45.96 10.22 14.39
CA ILE A 24 47.39 9.95 14.25
C ILE A 24 47.79 10.45 12.86
N GLY A 25 48.82 11.28 12.83
CA GLY A 25 49.15 12.14 11.71
C GLY A 25 49.65 11.47 10.42
N ASP A 26 49.77 12.38 9.45
CA ASP A 26 50.53 12.32 8.20
C ASP A 26 50.01 11.43 7.06
N SER A 27 49.21 12.02 6.16
CA SER A 27 49.49 12.05 4.72
C SER A 27 48.41 12.79 3.90
N TYR A 28 48.83 13.89 3.27
CA TYR A 28 48.31 14.58 2.08
C TYR A 28 46.97 14.08 1.46
N ILE A 29 45.92 14.93 1.48
CA ILE A 29 45.15 15.46 0.32
C ILE A 29 44.27 16.60 0.86
N GLN A 30 44.59 17.85 0.49
CA GLN A 30 43.70 19.00 0.69
C GLN A 30 42.72 19.06 -0.49
N GLN A 31 41.45 18.74 -0.25
CA GLN A 31 40.35 19.25 -1.05
C GLN A 31 39.39 19.99 -0.12
N SER A 32 39.34 21.31 -0.31
CA SER A 32 38.50 22.23 0.43
C SER A 32 37.02 21.92 0.17
N ILE A 33 36.31 21.41 1.17
CA ILE A 33 34.85 21.37 1.13
C ILE A 33 34.39 22.66 1.81
N GLU A 34 34.00 23.64 1.01
CA GLU A 34 33.26 24.80 1.46
C GLU A 34 31.90 24.30 2.01
N ILE A 35 31.65 24.52 3.30
CA ILE A 35 30.41 24.16 3.97
C ILE A 35 29.46 25.35 3.84
N PRO A 36 28.41 25.32 3.00
CA PRO A 36 27.39 26.35 3.02
C PRO A 36 26.57 26.25 4.32
N PRO A 37 26.14 27.37 4.92
CA PRO A 37 25.34 27.38 6.15
C PRO A 37 23.97 26.71 5.89
N PRO A 38 23.35 26.10 6.92
CA PRO A 38 22.06 25.45 6.74
C PRO A 38 20.99 26.50 6.42
N LEU A 39 20.40 26.41 5.22
CA LEU A 39 19.15 27.09 4.92
C LEU A 39 18.07 26.54 5.86
N SER A 40 17.73 27.32 6.88
CA SER A 40 16.48 27.19 7.62
C SER A 40 15.32 27.56 6.69
N THR A 41 14.94 26.62 5.84
CA THR A 41 13.68 26.68 5.11
C THR A 41 12.75 25.73 5.83
N ARG A 42 11.96 26.28 6.75
CA ARG A 42 10.72 25.65 7.24
C ARG A 42 9.93 25.24 6.00
N ALA A 43 9.92 23.94 5.69
CA ALA A 43 9.10 23.43 4.61
C ALA A 43 7.66 23.88 4.86
N PRO A 44 6.96 24.47 3.87
CA PRO A 44 5.53 24.60 3.99
C PRO A 44 5.01 23.18 4.12
N THR A 45 4.32 22.88 5.23
CA THR A 45 3.36 21.77 5.27
C THR A 45 2.37 22.06 4.15
N ARG A 46 2.64 21.52 2.96
CA ARG A 46 1.64 21.33 1.92
C ARG A 46 0.63 20.39 2.55
N MET A 47 -0.41 20.96 3.14
CA MET A 47 -1.71 20.32 3.16
C MET A 47 -2.04 20.13 1.68
N THR A 48 -1.72 18.95 1.15
CA THR A 48 -2.20 18.56 -0.16
C THR A 48 -3.71 18.51 -0.01
N ASN A 49 -4.41 19.53 -0.49
CA ASN A 49 -5.82 19.42 -0.82
C ASN A 49 -5.93 18.10 -1.60
N SER A 50 -6.58 17.11 -0.98
CA SER A 50 -6.97 15.90 -1.69
C SER A 50 -7.74 16.38 -2.92
N PRO A 51 -7.36 15.96 -4.14
CA PRO A 51 -8.12 16.35 -5.32
C PRO A 51 -9.52 15.77 -5.15
N SER A 52 -10.51 16.62 -4.87
CA SER A 52 -11.92 16.25 -4.88
C SER A 52 -12.30 15.92 -6.32
N GLY A 53 -12.31 14.63 -6.63
CA GLY A 53 -12.61 14.10 -7.95
C GLY A 53 -12.14 12.65 -8.12
N PRO A 54 -12.49 12.01 -9.25
CA PRO A 54 -12.12 10.64 -9.54
C PRO A 54 -10.61 10.47 -9.43
N HIS A 55 -10.16 9.60 -8.52
CA HIS A 55 -8.75 9.29 -8.36
C HIS A 55 -8.47 7.81 -8.62
N ILE A 56 -7.33 7.51 -9.24
CA ILE A 56 -6.94 6.15 -9.56
C ILE A 56 -6.13 5.58 -8.39
N ILE A 57 -6.61 4.47 -7.84
CA ILE A 57 -5.83 3.61 -6.94
C ILE A 57 -5.28 2.42 -7.70
N TYR A 58 -4.15 1.90 -7.24
CA TYR A 58 -3.47 0.74 -7.83
C TYR A 58 -3.49 -0.41 -6.83
N ILE A 59 -4.12 -1.50 -7.20
CA ILE A 59 -4.34 -2.67 -6.36
C ILE A 59 -3.35 -3.75 -6.78
N VAL A 60 -2.60 -4.28 -5.82
CA VAL A 60 -1.74 -5.44 -6.02
C VAL A 60 -2.50 -6.68 -5.59
N THR A 61 -2.70 -7.62 -6.51
CA THR A 61 -3.31 -8.92 -6.24
C THR A 61 -2.29 -10.04 -6.39
N ASP A 62 -2.54 -11.11 -5.65
CA ASP A 62 -1.79 -12.36 -5.71
C ASP A 62 -2.76 -13.52 -5.87
N THR A 63 -2.62 -14.26 -6.97
CA THR A 63 -3.47 -15.38 -7.32
C THR A 63 -2.68 -16.68 -7.28
N CYS A 64 -3.12 -17.61 -6.44
CA CYS A 64 -2.63 -18.98 -6.42
C CYS A 64 -3.48 -19.86 -7.33
N TYR A 65 -2.83 -20.64 -8.18
CA TYR A 65 -3.44 -21.69 -8.99
C TYR A 65 -3.00 -23.06 -8.46
N PRO A 66 -3.92 -23.89 -7.95
CA PRO A 66 -3.57 -25.20 -7.39
C PRO A 66 -3.12 -26.21 -8.44
N THR A 67 -3.56 -26.10 -9.70
CA THR A 67 -3.21 -27.06 -10.77
C THR A 67 -2.92 -26.37 -12.10
N ALA A 68 -2.30 -27.09 -13.04
CA ALA A 68 -2.09 -26.60 -14.41
C ALA A 68 -3.42 -26.25 -15.11
N GLN A 69 -4.43 -27.10 -14.94
CA GLN A 69 -5.76 -26.86 -15.49
C GLN A 69 -6.41 -25.60 -14.91
N SER A 70 -6.19 -25.34 -13.61
CA SER A 70 -6.73 -24.16 -12.96
C SER A 70 -6.04 -22.88 -13.45
N LEU A 71 -4.74 -22.95 -13.75
CA LEU A 71 -4.02 -21.86 -14.43
C LEU A 71 -4.59 -21.59 -15.84
N GLU A 72 -4.79 -22.63 -16.65
CA GLU A 72 -5.34 -22.50 -18.00
C GLU A 72 -6.77 -21.94 -18.02
N ALA A 73 -7.60 -22.39 -17.07
CA ALA A 73 -8.97 -21.89 -16.91
C ALA A 73 -9.06 -20.55 -16.17
N ASN A 74 -7.93 -20.01 -15.70
CA ASN A 74 -7.84 -18.82 -14.83
C ASN A 74 -8.73 -18.92 -13.58
N ILE A 75 -8.79 -20.10 -12.97
CA ILE A 75 -9.51 -20.40 -11.73
C ILE A 75 -8.48 -20.53 -10.61
N GLY A 76 -8.40 -19.54 -9.74
CA GLY A 76 -7.45 -19.51 -8.63
C GLY A 76 -7.96 -18.73 -7.43
N SER A 77 -7.29 -18.88 -6.29
CA SER A 77 -7.56 -18.10 -5.08
C SER A 77 -6.80 -16.79 -5.15
N THR A 78 -7.53 -15.67 -5.22
CA THR A 78 -6.95 -14.34 -5.35
C THR A 78 -7.06 -13.55 -4.05
N HIS A 79 -5.96 -12.95 -3.63
CA HIS A 79 -5.89 -12.09 -2.44
C HIS A 79 -5.42 -10.70 -2.82
N ILE A 80 -6.06 -9.67 -2.27
CA ILE A 80 -5.55 -8.30 -2.35
C ILE A 80 -4.42 -8.15 -1.34
N ILE A 81 -3.23 -7.86 -1.82
CA ILE A 81 -2.03 -7.72 -0.98
C ILE A 81 -1.89 -6.30 -0.45
N SER A 82 -2.17 -5.31 -1.31
CA SER A 82 -2.02 -3.89 -0.94
C SER A 82 -2.67 -2.97 -1.96
N VAL A 83 -2.94 -1.74 -1.54
CA VAL A 83 -3.46 -0.65 -2.38
C VAL A 83 -2.48 0.52 -2.31
N HIS A 84 -2.23 1.17 -3.44
CA HIS A 84 -1.27 2.26 -3.59
C HIS A 84 -1.87 3.43 -4.36
N SER A 85 -1.45 4.64 -4.05
CA SER A 85 -1.82 5.84 -4.82
C SER A 85 -1.01 6.01 -6.11
N THR A 86 0.09 5.26 -6.28
CA THR A 86 0.95 5.36 -7.46
C THR A 86 1.23 4.02 -8.10
N LYS A 87 1.29 4.02 -9.44
CA LYS A 87 1.62 2.86 -10.27
C LYS A 87 2.98 2.28 -9.93
N SER A 88 3.98 3.14 -9.72
CA SER A 88 5.35 2.72 -9.42
C SER A 88 5.43 1.92 -8.11
N ALA A 89 4.77 2.40 -7.06
CA ALA A 89 4.77 1.71 -5.76
C ALA A 89 4.08 0.34 -5.84
N ALA A 90 2.93 0.27 -6.52
CA ALA A 90 2.23 -0.99 -6.76
C ALA A 90 3.08 -1.99 -7.56
N ASN A 91 3.71 -1.55 -8.65
CA ASN A 91 4.57 -2.41 -9.46
C ASN A 91 5.79 -2.93 -8.68
N SER A 92 6.48 -2.05 -7.95
CA SER A 92 7.61 -2.47 -7.10
C SER A 92 7.16 -3.48 -6.05
N ARG A 93 5.96 -3.30 -5.47
CA ARG A 93 5.40 -4.25 -4.51
C ARG A 93 5.06 -5.59 -5.18
N ALA A 94 4.35 -5.59 -6.30
CA ALA A 94 3.98 -6.81 -7.02
C ALA A 94 5.21 -7.62 -7.47
N LYS A 95 6.23 -6.93 -8.00
CA LYS A 95 7.53 -7.56 -8.32
C LYS A 95 8.16 -8.17 -7.09
N LYS A 96 8.24 -7.45 -5.97
CA LYS A 96 8.79 -8.01 -4.73
C LYS A 96 8.05 -9.30 -4.30
N ILE A 97 6.72 -9.31 -4.39
CA ILE A 97 5.91 -10.45 -3.93
C ILE A 97 6.16 -11.72 -4.76
N ILE A 98 6.30 -11.63 -6.09
CA ILE A 98 6.50 -12.85 -6.89
C ILE A 98 7.85 -13.53 -6.60
N TYR A 99 8.85 -12.77 -6.17
CA TYR A 99 10.16 -13.30 -5.75
C TYR A 99 10.21 -13.65 -4.25
N ASP A 100 9.16 -13.30 -3.49
CA ASP A 100 9.04 -13.54 -2.07
C ASP A 100 8.32 -14.88 -1.82
N ASN A 101 9.09 -15.87 -1.38
CA ASN A 101 8.61 -17.24 -1.15
C ASN A 101 7.98 -17.44 0.23
N ASP A 102 7.88 -16.39 1.06
CA ASP A 102 7.37 -16.49 2.43
C ASP A 102 5.85 -16.65 2.53
N SER A 103 5.11 -16.49 1.44
CA SER A 103 3.64 -16.52 1.42
C SER A 103 3.02 -17.92 1.21
N GLY A 104 3.79 -18.99 1.46
CA GLY A 104 3.31 -20.37 1.42
C GLY A 104 3.34 -21.06 0.05
N CYS A 105 3.70 -20.35 -1.02
CA CYS A 105 3.76 -20.88 -2.39
C CYS A 105 5.11 -20.56 -3.00
N THR A 106 6.03 -21.50 -2.92
CA THR A 106 7.37 -21.33 -3.47
C THR A 106 7.33 -21.46 -4.99
N VAL A 107 7.69 -20.39 -5.69
CA VAL A 107 7.85 -20.41 -7.15
C VAL A 107 9.31 -20.66 -7.52
N ASP A 108 9.52 -21.30 -8.65
CA ASP A 108 10.82 -21.39 -9.29
C ASP A 108 11.17 -20.04 -9.90
N ILE A 109 12.13 -19.35 -9.29
CA ILE A 109 12.54 -17.99 -9.66
C ILE A 109 13.00 -17.92 -11.11
N ASP A 110 13.64 -18.99 -11.62
CA ASP A 110 14.12 -19.08 -13.00
C ASP A 110 12.98 -19.28 -14.01
N LYS A 111 11.76 -19.56 -13.53
CA LYS A 111 10.55 -19.74 -14.34
C LYS A 111 9.52 -18.64 -14.12
N ILE A 112 9.91 -17.51 -13.56
CA ILE A 112 9.05 -16.33 -13.49
C ILE A 112 9.03 -15.65 -14.85
N ILE A 113 7.83 -15.47 -15.40
CA ILE A 113 7.58 -14.68 -16.61
C ILE A 113 6.99 -13.34 -16.16
N GLU A 114 7.69 -12.25 -16.48
CA GLU A 114 7.25 -10.90 -16.19
C GLU A 114 6.71 -10.23 -17.47
N GLU A 115 5.61 -9.50 -17.33
CA GLU A 115 4.99 -8.70 -18.38
C GLU A 115 4.55 -7.35 -17.80
N VAL A 116 4.59 -6.29 -18.61
CA VAL A 116 4.07 -4.97 -18.24
C VAL A 116 3.01 -4.55 -19.24
N LYS A 117 1.74 -4.56 -18.85
CA LYS A 117 0.59 -4.13 -19.67
C LYS A 117 0.11 -2.77 -19.23
N GLN A 118 0.07 -1.79 -20.14
CA GLN A 118 -0.36 -0.41 -19.82
C GLN A 118 0.42 0.23 -18.65
N GLY A 119 1.68 -0.19 -18.49
CA GLY A 119 2.55 0.21 -17.39
C GLY A 119 2.29 -0.52 -16.07
N MET A 120 1.36 -1.47 -16.01
CA MET A 120 1.05 -2.28 -14.82
C MET A 120 1.74 -3.63 -14.90
N TYR A 121 2.36 -4.03 -13.78
CA TYR A 121 3.11 -5.26 -13.68
C TYR A 121 2.20 -6.50 -13.63
N VAL A 122 2.61 -7.56 -14.32
CA VAL A 122 2.09 -8.91 -14.20
C VAL A 122 3.29 -9.87 -14.12
N GLY A 123 3.34 -10.71 -13.11
CA GLY A 123 4.36 -11.75 -12.98
C GLY A 123 3.70 -13.10 -12.73
N ILE A 124 4.08 -14.12 -13.48
CA ILE A 124 3.59 -15.50 -13.32
C ILE A 124 4.79 -16.40 -13.03
N GLY A 125 4.78 -17.07 -11.88
CA GLY A 125 5.78 -18.06 -11.50
C GLY A 125 5.17 -19.45 -11.40
N ILE A 126 5.88 -20.47 -11.91
CA ILE A 126 5.49 -21.87 -11.74
C ILE A 126 6.12 -22.42 -10.45
N GLY A 127 5.37 -23.24 -9.72
CA GLY A 127 5.81 -23.87 -8.47
C GLY A 127 7.13 -24.64 -8.62
N ALA A 128 7.95 -24.61 -7.58
CA ALA A 128 9.20 -25.35 -7.54
C ALA A 128 8.96 -26.85 -7.40
N LYS A 129 9.77 -27.68 -8.07
CA LYS A 129 9.66 -29.16 -8.11
C LYS A 129 9.67 -29.85 -6.74
N ASN A 130 10.12 -29.17 -5.69
CA ASN A 130 10.12 -29.69 -4.32
C ASN A 130 8.79 -29.36 -3.63
N GLU A 131 7.69 -29.67 -4.31
CA GLU A 131 6.33 -29.51 -3.81
C GLU A 131 6.24 -30.24 -2.46
N LYS A 132 6.19 -29.48 -1.37
CA LYS A 132 5.48 -29.99 -0.21
C LYS A 132 4.04 -30.11 -0.66
N GLU A 133 3.50 -31.33 -0.57
CA GLU A 133 2.12 -31.67 -0.86
C GLU A 133 1.19 -30.58 -0.27
N GLY A 134 0.54 -29.79 -1.14
CA GLY A 134 -0.31 -28.66 -0.76
C GLY A 134 0.12 -27.25 -1.21
N CYS A 135 1.24 -27.09 -1.95
CA CYS A 135 1.62 -25.78 -2.54
C CYS A 135 0.97 -25.54 -3.91
N CYS A 136 0.88 -24.27 -4.35
CA CYS A 136 0.29 -23.92 -5.65
C CYS A 136 1.15 -24.34 -6.85
N PHE A 137 0.51 -24.87 -7.90
CA PHE A 137 1.15 -25.16 -9.18
C PHE A 137 1.72 -23.91 -9.85
N ALA A 138 0.99 -22.80 -9.77
CA ALA A 138 1.45 -21.51 -10.27
C ALA A 138 0.94 -20.38 -9.39
N ARG A 139 1.63 -19.25 -9.46
CA ARG A 139 1.28 -18.02 -8.75
C ARG A 139 1.37 -16.85 -9.73
N LYS A 140 0.38 -15.97 -9.70
CA LYS A 140 0.35 -14.74 -10.48
C LYS A 140 0.24 -13.54 -9.55
N CYS A 141 1.16 -12.59 -9.66
CA CYS A 141 1.05 -11.29 -9.01
C CYS A 141 0.79 -10.23 -10.08
N GLU A 142 -0.27 -9.43 -9.92
CA GLU A 142 -0.62 -8.40 -10.90
C GLU A 142 -1.04 -7.09 -10.25
N VAL A 143 -0.96 -6.02 -11.04
CA VAL A 143 -1.38 -4.68 -10.64
C VAL A 143 -2.57 -4.25 -11.49
N GLU A 144 -3.63 -3.80 -10.84
CA GLU A 144 -4.84 -3.26 -11.48
C GLU A 144 -5.05 -1.80 -11.05
N GLY A 145 -5.38 -0.91 -11.99
CA GLY A 145 -5.80 0.45 -11.71
C GLY A 145 -7.31 0.55 -11.61
N LYS A 146 -7.84 1.06 -10.50
CA LYS A 146 -9.27 1.35 -10.31
C LYS A 146 -9.51 2.82 -10.08
N ILE A 147 -10.54 3.37 -10.73
CA ILE A 147 -11.03 4.73 -10.49
C ILE A 147 -11.96 4.67 -9.27
N VAL A 148 -11.76 5.58 -8.32
CA VAL A 148 -12.58 5.72 -7.12
C VAL A 148 -13.07 7.17 -7.06
N ASP A 149 -14.38 7.33 -6.89
CA ASP A 149 -15.03 8.63 -6.66
C ASP A 149 -15.33 8.77 -5.17
N GLU A 150 -14.96 9.90 -4.56
CA GLU A 150 -15.22 10.17 -3.14
C GLU A 150 -16.65 10.66 -2.88
N ASP A 151 -17.41 11.01 -3.92
CA ASP A 151 -18.71 11.67 -3.78
C ASP A 151 -19.88 10.69 -4.03
N SER A 152 -20.36 10.05 -2.96
CA SER A 152 -21.72 9.50 -2.94
C SER A 152 -22.36 9.59 -1.55
N ASP A 153 -22.22 10.75 -0.90
CA ASP A 153 -23.15 11.18 0.14
C ASP A 153 -24.06 12.27 -0.45
N SER A 154 -25.10 11.84 -1.16
CA SER A 154 -26.25 12.71 -1.41
C SER A 154 -27.01 12.87 -0.10
N GLU A 155 -26.59 13.84 0.71
CA GLU A 155 -27.37 14.39 1.82
C GLU A 155 -28.66 15.00 1.24
N GLU A 156 -29.72 14.20 1.16
CA GLU A 156 -31.07 14.71 1.00
C GLU A 156 -31.45 15.46 2.28
N THR A 157 -31.10 16.75 2.30
CA THR A 157 -31.57 17.72 3.29
C THR A 157 -33.08 17.57 3.48
N SER A 158 -33.48 17.25 4.71
CA SER A 158 -34.86 17.30 5.18
C SER A 158 -35.49 18.63 4.77
N GLY A 159 -36.53 18.56 3.93
CA GLY A 159 -37.27 19.70 3.43
C GLY A 159 -38.75 19.59 3.76
N GLU A 160 -39.13 20.19 4.89
CA GLU A 160 -40.42 20.81 5.19
C GLU A 160 -41.68 19.92 5.31
N SER A 161 -42.08 19.72 6.58
CA SER A 161 -43.46 19.46 6.98
C SER A 161 -44.37 20.59 6.46
N GLY A 162 -45.21 20.29 5.47
CA GLY A 162 -46.31 21.15 5.03
C GLY A 162 -47.65 20.56 5.45
N GLU A 163 -48.01 20.73 6.72
CA GLU A 163 -49.39 20.62 7.17
C GLU A 163 -50.18 21.85 6.71
N SER A 164 -51.20 21.67 5.89
CA SER A 164 -52.34 22.59 5.83
C SER A 164 -53.56 21.88 5.25
N GLU A 165 -54.38 21.39 6.18
CA GLU A 165 -55.82 21.18 6.10
C GLU A 165 -56.53 22.52 5.80
N PHE A 166 -57.35 22.63 4.73
CA PHE A 166 -58.65 23.36 4.74
C PHE A 166 -59.44 23.28 3.39
N ILE A 167 -60.57 22.56 3.45
CA ILE A 167 -61.91 22.67 2.80
C ILE A 167 -62.19 23.12 1.33
N ASP A 168 -62.94 22.23 0.65
CA ASP A 168 -64.27 22.33 0.01
C ASP A 168 -64.70 23.56 -0.84
N ALA A 169 -65.03 23.28 -2.11
CA ALA A 169 -66.14 23.92 -2.83
C ALA A 169 -66.66 23.04 -3.99
N THR A 170 -67.82 22.42 -3.76
CA THR A 170 -68.88 22.03 -4.71
C THR A 170 -68.97 22.93 -5.97
N ASN A 171 -69.21 22.36 -7.17
CA ASN A 171 -70.29 22.74 -8.12
C ASN A 171 -70.13 22.11 -9.53
N ASP A 172 -71.27 21.61 -10.01
CA ASP A 172 -71.73 20.98 -11.25
C ASP A 172 -71.07 21.28 -12.62
N GLY A 173 -71.13 20.29 -13.52
CA GLY A 173 -70.84 20.45 -14.96
C GLY A 173 -71.04 19.17 -15.77
N GLU A 174 -71.88 19.25 -16.80
CA GLU A 174 -72.60 18.18 -17.51
C GLU A 174 -72.10 18.02 -18.96
N GLY A 175 -72.32 16.86 -19.59
CA GLY A 175 -72.16 16.61 -21.04
C GLY A 175 -70.84 15.90 -21.42
N GLU A 176 -70.79 14.82 -22.21
CA GLU A 176 -71.69 14.24 -23.22
C GLU A 176 -71.67 12.70 -23.18
#